data_AF-A6KB38-F1
#
_entry.id   AF-A6KB38-F1
#
_cell.length_a   1.000
_cell.length_b   1.000
_cell.length_c   1.000
_cell.angle_alpha   90.00
_cell.angle_beta   90.00
_cell.angle_gamma   90.00
#
_symmetry.space_group_name_H-M   'P 1'
#
loop_
_entity.id
_entity.type
_entity.pdbx_description
1 polymer ?
#
loop_
_entity_poly.entity_id
_entity_poly.type
_entity_poly.pdbx_seq_one_letter_code
_entity_poly.pdbx_strand_id
1 'polypeptide(L)'
;MAWTVFPQRKVLVVLRGISSQCQRVSDQVIASLQLRHRQWVEHTLRSRQRQNYVRMLSSVGLLCPVLSLILLLLALELVSVHAVHGKDAQERQQYLRFLKLILQYTENLVAYTSRQKNKWNEAVSLTRAVLLRIWTFSEKKQMLIHLTKNTNKVDTG
;
A
#
# COMPACT_ATOMS: atom_id res chain seq x y z
N MET A 1 15.82 15.19 26.01
CA MET A 1 15.90 14.12 24.98
C MET A 1 14.54 13.43 24.70
N ALA A 2 13.40 14.13 24.75
CA ALA A 2 12.08 13.51 24.48
C ALA A 2 11.49 13.88 23.10
N TRP A 3 11.88 15.00 22.51
CA TRP A 3 11.22 15.57 21.32
C TRP A 3 11.58 14.90 19.99
N THR A 4 12.67 14.11 19.92
CA THR A 4 13.08 13.39 18.71
C THR A 4 12.38 12.02 18.52
N VAL A 5 11.84 11.43 19.60
CA VAL A 5 11.27 10.07 19.61
C VAL A 5 9.78 10.04 19.23
N PHE A 6 9.01 11.07 19.60
CA PHE A 6 7.57 11.14 19.32
C PHE A 6 7.20 11.15 17.82
N PRO A 7 7.92 11.85 16.92
CA PRO A 7 7.57 11.89 15.50
C PRO A 7 7.84 10.55 14.78
N GLN A 8 8.89 9.81 15.16
CA GLN A 8 9.22 8.51 14.57
C GLN A 8 8.18 7.45 14.92
N ARG A 9 7.63 7.50 16.14
CA ARG A 9 6.59 6.57 16.59
C ARG A 9 5.31 6.65 15.76
N LYS A 10 4.89 7.86 15.36
CA LYS A 10 3.71 8.06 14.50
C LYS A 10 3.91 7.44 13.11
N VAL A 11 5.10 7.60 12.52
CA VAL A 11 5.45 6.97 11.24
C VAL A 11 5.36 5.44 11.36
N LEU A 12 5.99 4.86 12.39
CA LEU A 12 5.96 3.41 12.62
C LEU A 12 4.55 2.84 12.80
N VAL A 13 3.68 3.55 13.54
CA VAL A 13 2.27 3.12 13.71
C VAL A 13 1.54 3.08 12.37
N VAL A 14 1.72 4.09 11.53
CA VAL A 14 1.09 4.13 10.20
C VAL A 14 1.65 3.02 9.29
N LEU A 15 2.97 2.81 9.29
CA LEU A 15 3.60 1.73 8.51
C LEU A 15 3.06 0.34 8.92
N ARG A 16 2.96 0.07 10.23
CA ARG A 16 2.36 -1.17 10.75
C ARG A 16 0.90 -1.33 10.33
N GLY A 17 0.14 -0.23 10.35
CA GLY A 17 -1.23 -0.20 9.86
C GLY A 17 -1.30 -0.64 8.39
N ILE A 18 -0.47 -0.06 7.52
CA ILE A 18 -0.43 -0.39 6.09
C ILE A 18 -0.10 -1.88 5.91
N SER A 19 0.94 -2.38 6.59
CA SER A 19 1.31 -3.80 6.52
C SER A 19 0.17 -4.73 6.95
N SER A 20 -0.52 -4.41 8.05
CA SER A 20 -1.67 -5.18 8.52
C SER A 20 -2.81 -5.18 7.50
N GLN A 21 -3.12 -4.04 6.89
CA GLN A 21 -4.16 -3.99 5.86
C GLN A 21 -3.75 -4.75 4.60
N CYS A 22 -2.50 -4.66 4.15
CA CYS A 22 -1.99 -5.46 3.04
C CYS A 22 -2.17 -6.96 3.29
N GLN A 23 -1.83 -7.43 4.49
CA GLN A 23 -2.07 -8.83 4.86
C GLN A 23 -3.55 -9.21 4.76
N ARG A 24 -4.44 -8.37 5.33
CA ARG A 24 -5.89 -8.60 5.29
C ARG A 24 -6.44 -8.64 3.87
N VAL A 25 -5.98 -7.77 2.98
CA VAL A 25 -6.38 -7.80 1.56
C VAL A 25 -5.94 -9.11 0.92
N SER A 26 -4.67 -9.52 1.14
CA SER A 26 -4.14 -10.77 0.61
C SER A 26 -4.96 -11.97 1.07
N ASP A 27 -5.23 -12.07 2.37
CA ASP A 27 -6.02 -13.17 2.94
C ASP A 27 -7.43 -13.22 2.35
N GLN A 28 -8.08 -12.06 2.20
CA GLN A 28 -9.42 -11.96 1.60
C GLN A 28 -9.44 -12.37 0.14
N VAL A 29 -8.44 -11.94 -0.64
CA VAL A 29 -8.29 -12.30 -2.05
C VAL A 29 -8.07 -13.80 -2.17
N ILE A 30 -7.17 -14.39 -1.38
CA ILE A 30 -6.88 -15.83 -1.36
C ILE A 30 -8.16 -16.61 -1.02
N ALA A 31 -8.84 -16.28 0.07
CA ALA A 31 -10.06 -16.97 0.50
C ALA A 31 -11.19 -16.86 -0.54
N SER A 32 -11.29 -15.71 -1.22
CA SER A 32 -12.28 -15.50 -2.27
C SER A 32 -11.95 -16.30 -3.54
N LEU A 33 -10.67 -16.41 -3.91
CA LEU A 33 -10.21 -17.22 -5.04
C LEU A 33 -10.43 -18.71 -4.75
N GLN A 34 -10.04 -19.18 -3.57
CA GLN A 34 -10.22 -20.58 -3.15
C GLN A 34 -11.68 -21.00 -3.18
N LEU A 35 -12.60 -20.18 -2.65
CA LEU A 35 -14.02 -20.50 -2.72
C LEU A 35 -14.51 -20.59 -4.17
N ARG A 36 -14.21 -19.57 -4.99
CA ARG A 36 -14.71 -19.54 -6.37
C ARG A 36 -14.11 -20.65 -7.22
N HIS A 37 -12.86 -21.03 -6.97
CA HIS A 37 -12.23 -22.19 -7.59
C HIS A 37 -12.97 -23.49 -7.20
N ARG A 38 -13.30 -23.71 -5.93
CA ARG A 38 -14.11 -24.88 -5.50
C ARG A 38 -15.47 -24.92 -6.20
N GLN A 39 -16.19 -23.80 -6.21
CA GLN A 39 -17.49 -23.70 -6.89
C GLN A 39 -17.41 -23.92 -8.40
N TRP A 40 -16.27 -23.56 -9.02
CA TRP A 40 -16.00 -23.85 -10.42
C TRP A 40 -15.83 -25.34 -10.66
N VAL A 41 -15.00 -26.01 -9.85
CA VAL A 41 -14.77 -27.47 -9.92
C VAL A 41 -16.05 -28.26 -9.68
N GLU A 42 -16.88 -27.81 -8.72
CA GLU A 42 -18.18 -28.43 -8.42
C GLU A 42 -19.28 -28.09 -9.45
N HIS A 43 -18.96 -27.34 -10.51
CA HIS A 43 -19.89 -26.88 -11.54
C HIS A 43 -21.12 -26.09 -11.00
N THR A 44 -21.06 -25.57 -9.79
CA THR A 44 -22.17 -24.86 -9.12
C THR A 44 -22.24 -23.37 -9.49
N LEU A 45 -21.30 -22.85 -10.28
CA LEU A 45 -21.26 -21.44 -10.66
C LEU A 45 -22.29 -21.08 -11.75
N ARG A 46 -23.25 -20.22 -11.38
CA ARG A 46 -24.17 -19.56 -12.31
C ARG A 46 -23.42 -18.56 -13.20
N SER A 47 -23.93 -18.29 -14.41
CA SER A 47 -23.30 -17.41 -15.41
C SER A 47 -22.82 -16.05 -14.85
N ARG A 48 -23.66 -15.37 -14.05
CA ARG A 48 -23.29 -14.10 -13.39
C ARG A 48 -22.11 -14.23 -12.42
N GLN A 49 -21.99 -15.35 -11.71
CA GLN A 49 -20.87 -15.60 -10.80
C GLN A 49 -19.56 -15.87 -11.56
N ARG A 50 -19.63 -16.50 -12.75
CA ARG A 50 -18.47 -16.68 -13.63
C ARG A 50 -17.93 -15.35 -14.14
N GLN A 51 -18.81 -14.44 -14.60
CA GLN A 51 -18.39 -13.09 -15.02
C GLN A 51 -17.74 -12.31 -13.86
N ASN A 52 -18.30 -12.39 -12.66
CA ASN A 52 -17.70 -11.80 -11.46
C ASN A 52 -16.33 -12.42 -11.11
N TYR A 53 -16.16 -13.72 -11.34
CA TYR A 53 -14.90 -14.42 -11.13
C TYR A 53 -13.81 -13.96 -12.10
N VAL A 54 -14.13 -13.84 -13.39
CA VAL A 54 -13.18 -13.30 -14.39
C VAL A 54 -12.75 -11.87 -14.04
N ARG A 55 -13.70 -10.99 -13.65
CA ARG A 55 -13.37 -9.63 -13.20
C ARG A 55 -12.47 -9.62 -11.97
N MET A 56 -12.72 -10.50 -11.01
CA MET A 56 -11.87 -10.66 -9.84
C MET A 56 -10.46 -11.11 -10.23
N LEU A 57 -10.31 -12.15 -11.06
CA LEU A 57 -9.00 -12.64 -11.51
C LEU A 57 -8.19 -11.53 -12.20
N SER A 58 -8.82 -10.79 -13.12
CA SER A 58 -8.19 -9.65 -13.78
C SER A 58 -7.75 -8.57 -12.79
N SER A 59 -8.57 -8.29 -11.78
CA SER A 59 -8.24 -7.31 -10.74
C SER A 59 -7.08 -7.78 -9.87
N VAL A 60 -7.06 -9.06 -9.49
CA VAL A 60 -5.96 -9.65 -8.70
C VAL A 60 -4.62 -9.52 -9.42
N GLY A 61 -4.60 -9.69 -10.75
CA GLY A 61 -3.40 -9.48 -11.56
C GLY A 61 -2.78 -8.09 -11.42
N LEU A 62 -3.59 -7.05 -11.12
CA LEU A 62 -3.10 -5.69 -10.82
C LEU A 62 -2.82 -5.51 -9.33
N LEU A 63 -3.70 -6.00 -8.46
CA LEU A 63 -3.60 -5.75 -7.02
C LEU A 63 -2.36 -6.39 -6.40
N CYS A 64 -2.00 -7.62 -6.80
CA CYS A 64 -0.83 -8.31 -6.26
C CYS A 64 0.48 -7.52 -6.48
N PRO A 65 0.84 -7.13 -7.72
CA PRO A 65 2.02 -6.30 -7.95
C PRO A 65 2.03 -4.99 -7.15
N VAL A 66 0.88 -4.33 -6.99
CA VAL A 66 0.80 -3.06 -6.25
C VAL A 66 0.99 -3.27 -4.76
N LEU A 67 0.43 -4.33 -4.18
CA LEU A 67 0.68 -4.67 -2.77
C LEU A 67 2.15 -4.99 -2.55
N SER A 68 2.79 -5.74 -3.46
CA SER A 68 4.23 -6.01 -3.41
C SER A 68 5.05 -4.73 -3.52
N LEU A 69 4.69 -3.81 -4.42
CA LEU A 69 5.33 -2.50 -4.53
C LEU A 69 5.20 -1.71 -3.22
N ILE A 70 4.01 -1.64 -2.64
CA ILE A 70 3.79 -0.95 -1.36
C ILE A 70 4.66 -1.58 -0.27
N LEU A 71 4.70 -2.91 -0.14
CA LEU A 71 5.54 -3.59 0.85
C LEU A 71 7.03 -3.33 0.62
N LEU A 72 7.50 -3.32 -0.62
CA LEU A 72 8.88 -2.98 -0.98
C LEU A 72 9.22 -1.54 -0.57
N LEU A 73 8.32 -0.59 -0.88
CA LEU A 73 8.47 0.80 -0.48
C LEU A 73 8.51 0.91 1.06
N LEU A 74 7.61 0.23 1.78
CA LEU A 74 7.64 0.22 3.24
C LEU A 74 8.95 -0.33 3.80
N ALA A 75 9.50 -1.40 3.21
CA ALA A 75 10.76 -2.00 3.64
C ALA A 75 11.94 -1.04 3.43
N LEU A 76 12.04 -0.42 2.25
CA LEU A 76 13.06 0.60 1.95
C LEU A 76 12.97 1.78 2.92
N GLU A 77 11.76 2.22 3.23
CA GLU A 77 11.51 3.33 4.13
C GLU A 77 11.84 2.98 5.59
N LEU A 78 11.55 1.76 6.06
CA LEU A 78 11.95 1.28 7.40
C LEU A 78 13.46 1.29 7.61
N VAL A 79 14.22 0.86 6.60
CA VAL A 79 15.69 0.93 6.62
C VAL A 79 16.15 2.38 6.67
N SER A 80 15.48 3.26 5.91
CA SER A 80 15.83 4.68 5.82
C SER A 80 15.42 5.51 7.05
N VAL A 81 14.37 5.14 7.79
CA VAL A 81 13.90 5.84 9.00
C VAL A 81 15.01 5.94 10.06
N HIS A 82 15.86 4.93 10.16
CA HIS A 82 16.97 4.88 11.12
C HIS A 82 18.17 5.74 10.69
N ALA A 83 18.36 5.94 9.38
CA ALA A 83 19.43 6.76 8.82
C ALA A 83 19.14 8.27 8.88
N VAL A 84 17.87 8.67 9.02
CA VAL A 84 17.45 10.08 8.99
C VAL A 84 17.45 10.69 10.40
N HIS A 85 18.63 11.07 10.87
CA HIS A 85 18.77 12.09 11.93
C HIS A 85 18.85 13.46 11.25
N GLY A 86 17.84 14.32 11.43
CA GLY A 86 17.93 15.74 11.00
C GLY A 86 16.94 16.25 9.95
N LYS A 87 15.82 15.59 9.68
CA LYS A 87 14.79 16.14 8.77
C LYS A 87 14.19 17.46 9.26
N ASP A 88 14.00 18.40 8.35
CA ASP A 88 13.13 19.57 8.53
C ASP A 88 11.68 19.14 8.83
N ALA A 89 10.99 19.89 9.68
CA ALA A 89 9.68 19.52 10.21
C ALA A 89 8.62 19.42 9.08
N GLN A 90 8.76 20.24 8.03
CA GLN A 90 7.82 20.29 6.91
C GLN A 90 7.89 19.03 6.03
N GLU A 91 9.09 18.59 5.67
CA GLU A 91 9.29 17.39 4.85
C GLU A 91 8.76 16.12 5.54
N ARG A 92 8.98 16.03 6.86
CA ARG A 92 8.47 14.92 7.67
C ARG A 92 6.94 14.91 7.70
N GLN A 93 6.31 16.09 7.77
CA GLN A 93 4.86 16.21 7.74
C GLN A 93 4.28 15.81 6.37
N GLN A 94 4.90 16.24 5.27
CA GLN A 94 4.49 15.85 3.91
C GLN A 94 4.57 14.33 3.73
N TYR A 95 5.66 13.72 4.18
CA TYR A 95 5.83 12.28 4.16
C TYR A 95 4.76 11.54 4.97
N LEU A 96 4.45 12.02 6.19
CA LEU A 96 3.41 11.41 7.02
C LEU A 96 2.01 11.54 6.40
N ARG A 97 1.73 12.63 5.68
CA ARG A 97 0.47 12.77 4.90
C ARG A 97 0.41 11.74 3.76
N PHE A 98 1.52 11.50 3.07
CA PHE A 98 1.60 10.47 2.04
C PHE A 98 1.35 9.07 2.62
N LEU A 99 1.99 8.70 3.73
CA LEU A 99 1.76 7.41 4.38
C LEU A 99 0.29 7.22 4.79
N LYS A 100 -0.36 8.27 5.31
CA LYS A 100 -1.79 8.22 5.64
C LYS A 100 -2.67 8.01 4.41
N LEU A 101 -2.30 8.58 3.25
CA LEU A 101 -3.00 8.33 1.99
C LEU A 101 -2.89 6.86 1.58
N ILE A 102 -1.69 6.26 1.70
CA ILE A 102 -1.48 4.83 1.42
C ILE A 102 -2.26 3.95 2.40
N LEU A 103 -2.29 4.30 3.69
CA LEU A 103 -3.10 3.59 4.69
C LEU A 103 -4.59 3.61 4.31
N GLN A 104 -5.14 4.80 4.03
CA GLN A 104 -6.53 4.95 3.61
C GLN A 104 -6.85 4.14 2.34
N TYR A 105 -5.91 4.12 1.39
CA TYR A 105 -6.04 3.26 0.20
C TYR A 105 -6.16 1.79 0.57
N THR A 106 -5.27 1.27 1.42
CA THR A 106 -5.29 -0.14 1.82
C THR A 106 -6.55 -0.52 2.62
N GLU A 107 -7.07 0.39 3.45
CA GLU A 107 -8.34 0.20 4.17
C GLU A 107 -9.54 0.14 3.21
N ASN A 108 -9.57 1.05 2.23
CA ASN A 108 -10.60 1.04 1.18
C ASN A 108 -10.53 -0.23 0.34
N LEU A 109 -9.32 -0.73 0.08
CA LEU A 109 -9.12 -1.96 -0.66
C LEU A 109 -9.71 -3.16 0.09
N VAL A 110 -9.46 -3.29 1.40
CA VAL A 110 -10.11 -4.31 2.26
C VAL A 110 -11.64 -4.23 2.17
N ALA A 111 -12.20 -3.02 2.17
CA ALA A 111 -13.64 -2.86 2.05
C ALA A 111 -14.16 -3.33 0.67
N TYR A 112 -13.47 -3.00 -0.42
CA TYR A 112 -13.91 -3.29 -1.79
C TYR A 112 -13.69 -4.74 -2.22
N THR A 113 -12.61 -5.38 -1.72
CA THR A 113 -12.33 -6.81 -1.94
C THR A 113 -13.11 -7.72 -0.99
N SER A 114 -13.88 -7.14 -0.05
CA SER A 114 -14.78 -7.92 0.79
C SER A 114 -15.86 -8.64 -0.03
N ARG A 115 -16.22 -9.84 0.43
CA ARG A 115 -17.22 -10.69 -0.21
C ARG A 115 -18.58 -10.02 -0.40
N GLN A 116 -18.96 -9.17 0.56
CA GLN A 116 -20.25 -8.48 0.59
C GLN A 116 -20.31 -7.34 -0.42
N LYS A 117 -19.23 -6.55 -0.57
CA LYS A 117 -19.22 -5.42 -1.50
C LYS A 117 -18.92 -5.85 -2.94
N ASN A 118 -17.97 -6.78 -3.14
CA ASN A 118 -17.59 -7.31 -4.47
C ASN A 118 -17.32 -6.20 -5.52
N LYS A 119 -16.65 -5.12 -5.09
CA LYS A 119 -16.39 -3.90 -5.88
C LYS A 119 -15.01 -3.93 -6.56
N TRP A 120 -14.78 -4.96 -7.37
CA TRP A 120 -13.49 -5.20 -8.00
C TRP A 120 -13.09 -4.12 -9.02
N ASN A 121 -14.06 -3.57 -9.74
CA ASN A 121 -13.80 -2.49 -10.72
C ASN A 121 -13.38 -1.20 -10.02
N GLU A 122 -14.04 -0.87 -8.91
CA GLU A 122 -13.72 0.29 -8.08
C GLU A 122 -12.37 0.11 -7.39
N ALA A 123 -12.05 -1.11 -6.95
CA ALA A 123 -10.72 -1.45 -6.46
C ALA A 123 -9.64 -1.17 -7.52
N VAL A 124 -9.83 -1.61 -8.77
CA VAL A 124 -8.91 -1.35 -9.88
C VAL A 124 -8.75 0.15 -10.15
N SER A 125 -9.86 0.91 -10.20
CA SER A 125 -9.83 2.36 -10.41
C SER A 125 -9.04 3.07 -9.29
N LEU A 126 -9.33 2.70 -8.04
CA LEU A 126 -8.64 3.23 -6.86
C LEU A 126 -7.14 2.91 -6.89
N THR A 127 -6.77 1.67 -7.26
CA THR A 127 -5.39 1.24 -7.39
C THR A 127 -4.62 2.04 -8.45
N ARG A 128 -5.22 2.30 -9.61
CA ARG A 128 -4.60 3.13 -10.65
C ARG A 128 -4.36 4.57 -10.17
N ALA A 129 -5.32 5.15 -9.46
CA ALA A 129 -5.16 6.49 -8.89
C ALA A 129 -4.02 6.55 -7.87
N VAL A 130 -3.88 5.54 -7.00
CA VAL A 130 -2.79 5.48 -6.02
C VAL A 130 -1.43 5.25 -6.67
N LEU A 131 -1.35 4.46 -7.74
CA LEU A 131 -0.11 4.32 -8.51
C LEU A 131 0.39 5.67 -9.05
N LEU A 132 -0.51 6.50 -9.59
CA LEU A 132 -0.15 7.85 -10.03
C LEU A 132 0.34 8.72 -8.86
N ARG A 133 -0.25 8.58 -7.67
CA ARG A 133 0.19 9.29 -6.47
C ARG A 133 1.56 8.81 -5.98
N ILE A 134 1.83 7.50 -6.01
CA ILE A 134 3.13 6.93 -5.68
C ILE A 134 4.18 7.45 -6.66
N TRP A 135 3.90 7.36 -7.96
CA TRP A 135 4.79 7.85 -9.02
C TRP A 135 5.12 9.34 -8.87
N THR A 136 4.10 10.19 -8.69
CA THR A 136 4.32 11.63 -8.52
C THR A 136 5.09 11.97 -7.24
N PHE A 137 4.93 11.19 -6.18
CA PHE A 137 5.69 11.36 -4.95
C PHE A 137 7.15 10.91 -5.10
N SER A 138 7.41 9.81 -5.82
CA SER A 138 8.76 9.32 -6.10
C SER A 138 9.53 10.27 -7.03
N GLU A 139 8.89 10.77 -8.10
CA GLU A 139 9.49 11.74 -9.03
C GLU A 139 9.96 13.02 -8.33
N LYS A 140 9.18 13.49 -7.34
CA LYS A 140 9.55 14.65 -6.52
C LYS A 140 10.67 14.38 -5.52
N LYS A 141 11.25 13.17 -5.51
CA LYS A 141 12.30 12.73 -4.57
C LYS A 141 11.90 12.90 -3.10
N GLN A 142 10.60 12.80 -2.79
CA GLN A 142 10.08 13.02 -1.44
C GLN A 142 10.09 11.75 -0.56
N MET A 143 10.52 10.61 -1.11
CA MET A 143 10.76 9.38 -0.36
C MET A 143 11.95 9.51 0.60
N LEU A 144 11.96 8.76 1.71
CA LEU A 144 13.06 8.82 2.68
C LEU A 144 14.40 8.46 2.04
N ILE A 145 14.43 7.50 1.11
CA ILE A 145 15.66 7.04 0.45
C ILE A 145 16.33 8.10 -0.43
N HIS A 146 15.58 9.05 -0.98
CA HIS A 146 16.17 10.13 -1.77
C HIS A 146 16.76 11.23 -0.90
N LEU A 147 16.29 11.32 0.34
CA LEU A 147 16.69 12.35 1.30
C LEU A 147 17.98 11.96 2.05
N THR A 148 18.29 10.67 2.16
CA THR A 148 19.60 10.21 2.69
C THR A 148 20.77 10.52 1.76
N LYS A 149 20.51 10.71 0.45
CA LYS A 149 21.55 11.09 -0.53
C LYS A 149 21.94 12.56 -0.47
N ASN A 150 21.05 13.44 0.01
CA ASN A 150 21.34 14.87 0.09
C ASN A 150 22.17 15.25 1.32
N THR A 151 22.03 14.54 2.44
CA THR A 151 22.86 14.77 3.64
C THR A 151 24.34 14.45 3.38
N ASN A 152 24.64 13.38 2.64
CA ASN A 152 26.02 12.99 2.34
C ASN A 152 26.77 13.95 1.40
N LYS A 153 26.09 14.92 0.78
CA LYS A 153 26.72 15.95 -0.06
C LYS A 153 27.01 17.25 0.68
N VAL A 154 26.42 17.46 1.85
CA VAL A 154 26.59 18.71 2.62
C VAL A 154 27.80 18.63 3.56
N ASP A 155 28.27 17.41 3.89
CA ASP A 155 29.38 17.20 4.84
C ASP A 155 30.78 17.14 4.19
N THR A 156 30.96 17.65 2.96
CA THR A 156 32.28 17.73 2.28
C THR A 156 32.65 19.14 1.82
N GLY A 157 32.22 20.17 2.54
CA GLY A 157 32.59 21.58 2.31
C GLY A 157 33.40 22.13 3.47
#